data_AF-A0A436V280-F1
#
_entry.id   AF-A0A436V280-F1
#
_cell.length_a   1.000
_cell.length_b   1.000
_cell.length_c   1.000
_cell.angle_alpha   90.00
_cell.angle_beta   90.00
_cell.angle_gamma   90.00
#
_symmetry.space_group_name_H-M   'P 1'
#
loop_
_entity.id
_entity.type
_entity.pdbx_description
1 polymer ?
#
loop_
_entity_poly.entity_id
_entity_poly.type
_entity_poly.pdbx_seq_one_letter_code
_entity_poly.pdbx_strand_id
1 'polypeptide(L)' 'MSATTPERAGVTMEAMEGSQTVRLAPNYWPFVLPALVVVGAVIVFPWAFTLWMSVNSWTLGQSRSFAGMENYLR' A
#
# COMPACT_ATOMS: atom_id res chain seq x y z
N MET A 1 -17.27 -66.53 -21.25
CA MET A 1 -17.68 -65.83 -20.01
C MET A 1 -16.94 -64.51 -19.97
N SER A 2 -17.68 -63.43 -20.12
CA SER A 2 -17.24 -62.04 -20.07
C SER A 2 -16.78 -61.67 -18.66
N ALA A 3 -15.70 -60.90 -18.56
CA ALA A 3 -15.52 -59.90 -17.51
C ALA A 3 -14.39 -58.96 -17.97
N THR A 4 -14.78 -57.91 -18.67
CA THR A 4 -13.98 -56.68 -18.78
C THR A 4 -13.89 -56.09 -17.38
N THR A 5 -12.68 -55.98 -16.83
CA THR A 5 -12.44 -55.21 -15.60
C THR A 5 -11.69 -53.92 -15.97
N PRO A 6 -12.39 -52.80 -16.20
CA PRO A 6 -11.77 -51.51 -16.41
C PRO A 6 -11.75 -50.75 -15.07
N GLU A 7 -10.98 -51.20 -14.08
CA GLU A 7 -11.01 -50.56 -12.76
C GLU A 7 -9.64 -50.62 -12.05
N ARG A 8 -8.59 -50.21 -12.76
CA ARG A 8 -7.30 -49.93 -12.11
C ARG A 8 -6.58 -48.69 -12.63
N ALA A 9 -7.18 -48.01 -13.61
CA ALA A 9 -6.64 -46.79 -14.18
C ALA A 9 -7.10 -45.52 -13.44
N GLY A 10 -8.21 -45.58 -12.68
CA GLY A 10 -8.74 -44.42 -11.94
C GLY A 10 -8.02 -44.13 -10.61
N VAL A 11 -7.60 -45.18 -9.89
CA VAL A 11 -7.03 -45.03 -8.54
C VAL A 11 -5.64 -44.39 -8.53
N THR A 12 -4.88 -44.51 -9.62
CA THR A 12 -3.54 -43.91 -9.73
C THR A 12 -3.56 -42.46 -10.20
N MET A 13 -4.65 -41.98 -10.82
CA MET A 13 -4.73 -40.58 -11.26
C MET A 13 -5.28 -39.65 -10.17
N GLU A 14 -6.19 -40.12 -9.32
CA GLU A 14 -6.76 -39.30 -8.23
C GLU A 14 -5.77 -39.03 -7.09
N ALA A 15 -4.84 -39.97 -6.82
CA ALA A 15 -3.82 -39.78 -5.78
C ALA A 15 -2.68 -38.82 -6.19
N MET A 16 -2.66 -38.37 -7.45
CA MET A 16 -1.69 -37.40 -7.99
C MET A 16 -2.27 -35.99 -8.16
N GLU A 17 -3.46 -35.71 -7.62
CA GLU A 17 -3.82 -34.34 -7.21
C GLU A 17 -3.03 -33.97 -5.94
N GLY A 18 -1.71 -34.06 -6.06
CA GLY A 18 -0.77 -33.56 -5.08
C GLY A 18 -1.06 -32.08 -4.88
N SER A 19 -1.65 -31.79 -3.71
CA SER A 19 -1.58 -30.54 -2.97
C SER A 19 -1.05 -29.40 -3.83
N GLN A 20 -1.97 -28.65 -4.43
CA GLN A 20 -1.66 -27.45 -5.17
C GLN A 20 -0.91 -26.53 -4.20
N THR A 21 0.42 -26.61 -4.21
CA THR A 21 1.26 -25.80 -3.34
C THR A 21 0.96 -24.36 -3.70
N VAL A 22 0.27 -23.67 -2.80
CA VAL A 22 0.02 -22.24 -2.91
C VAL A 22 1.41 -21.60 -3.02
N ARG A 23 1.80 -21.23 -4.24
CA ARG A 23 3.05 -20.51 -4.45
C ARG A 23 2.84 -19.16 -3.78
N LEU A 24 3.35 -19.05 -2.55
CA LEU A 24 3.46 -17.80 -1.82
C LEU A 24 4.38 -16.92 -2.67
N ALA A 25 3.79 -16.11 -3.54
CA ALA A 25 4.52 -15.06 -4.25
C ALA A 25 5.29 -14.26 -3.18
N PRO A 26 6.60 -13.99 -3.35
CA PRO A 26 7.35 -13.25 -2.36
C PRO A 26 6.66 -11.91 -2.09
N ASN A 27 6.24 -11.67 -0.86
CA ASN A 27 5.55 -10.43 -0.51
C ASN A 27 6.58 -9.33 -0.29
N TYR A 28 6.79 -8.47 -1.29
CA TYR A 28 7.74 -7.35 -1.25
C TYR A 28 7.21 -6.13 -0.48
N TRP A 29 5.92 -6.09 -0.17
CA TRP A 29 5.27 -5.01 0.58
C TRP A 29 5.97 -4.58 1.88
N PRO A 30 6.37 -5.49 2.79
CA PRO A 30 7.09 -5.10 4.01
C PRO A 30 8.43 -4.41 3.75
N PHE A 31 9.04 -4.63 2.57
CA PHE A 31 10.27 -3.95 2.17
C PHE A 31 10.01 -2.58 1.53
N VAL A 32 8.93 -2.45 0.74
CA VAL A 32 8.58 -1.20 0.05
C VAL A 32 7.89 -0.20 0.99
N LEU A 33 7.13 -0.70 1.96
CA LEU A 33 6.32 0.12 2.87
C LEU A 33 7.15 1.16 3.66
N PRO A 34 8.30 0.83 4.27
CA PRO A 34 9.13 1.82 4.96
C PRO A 34 9.60 2.95 4.04
N ALA A 35 10.00 2.61 2.81
CA ALA A 35 10.43 3.60 1.83
C ALA A 35 9.28 4.54 1.44
N LEU A 36 8.08 4.00 1.19
CA LEU A 36 6.89 4.81 0.90
C LEU A 36 6.51 5.73 2.05
N VAL A 37 6.61 5.25 3.30
CA VAL A 37 6.35 6.07 4.48
C VAL A 37 7.33 7.23 4.57
N VAL A 38 8.63 6.99 4.39
CA VAL A 38 9.66 8.04 4.47
C VAL A 38 9.51 9.05 3.32
N VAL A 39 9.34 8.58 2.09
CA VAL A 39 9.14 9.45 0.91
C VAL A 39 7.85 10.25 1.04
N GLY A 40 6.77 9.62 1.49
CA GLY A 40 5.51 10.30 1.77
C GLY A 40 5.68 11.36 2.86
N ALA A 41 6.36 11.04 3.96
CA ALA A 41 6.60 11.96 5.06
C ALA A 41 7.43 13.18 4.62
N VAL A 42 8.52 12.98 3.88
CA VAL A 42 9.39 14.09 3.44
C VAL A 42 8.73 15.00 2.41
N ILE A 43 7.69 14.54 1.73
CA ILE A 43 6.89 15.37 0.81
C ILE A 43 5.76 16.07 1.56
N VAL A 44 4.96 15.31 2.29
CA VAL A 44 3.74 15.81 2.94
C VAL A 44 4.08 16.77 4.08
N PHE A 45 5.14 16.51 4.86
CA PHE A 45 5.53 17.37 5.96
C PHE A 45 5.85 18.82 5.53
N PRO A 46 6.78 19.09 4.58
CA PRO A 46 7.07 20.45 4.17
C PRO A 46 5.89 21.09 3.42
N TRP A 47 5.09 20.32 2.68
CA TRP A 47 3.87 20.83 2.04
C TRP A 47 2.85 21.31 3.07
N ALA A 48 2.56 20.49 4.09
CA ALA A 48 1.64 20.85 5.16
C ALA A 48 2.15 22.09 5.92
N PHE A 49 3.45 22.15 6.21
CA PHE A 49 4.06 23.32 6.82
C PHE A 49 3.91 24.59 5.96
N THR A 50 4.10 24.46 4.65
CA THR A 50 3.96 25.57 3.70
C THR A 50 2.51 26.04 3.62
N LEU A 51 1.55 25.12 3.53
CA LEU A 51 0.12 25.43 3.55
C LEU A 51 -0.29 26.11 4.87
N TRP A 52 0.23 25.63 6.00
CA TRP A 52 -0.02 26.25 7.29
C TRP A 52 0.55 27.66 7.34
N MET A 53 1.78 27.90 6.87
CA MET A 53 2.28 29.27 6.74
C MET A 53 1.38 30.11 5.85
N SER A 54 0.87 29.55 4.75
CA SER A 54 0.06 30.30 3.80
C SER A 54 -1.28 30.79 4.36
N VAL A 55 -1.86 30.08 5.34
CA VAL A 55 -3.11 30.51 6.03
C VAL A 55 -2.84 31.30 7.32
N ASN A 56 -1.58 31.46 7.73
CA ASN A 56 -1.19 32.26 8.89
C ASN A 56 -0.52 33.56 8.44
N SER A 57 -0.74 34.65 9.16
CA SER A 57 0.07 35.85 9.03
C SER A 57 1.37 35.64 9.81
N TRP A 58 2.48 35.66 9.08
CA TRP A 58 3.83 35.63 9.64
C TRP A 58 4.55 36.93 9.31
N THR A 59 4.49 37.89 10.23
CA THR A 59 5.28 39.11 10.19
C THR A 59 6.48 38.98 11.13
N LEU A 60 7.70 39.15 10.61
CA LEU A 60 8.94 39.14 11.41
C LEU A 60 8.85 40.19 12.53
N GLY A 61 8.93 39.75 13.78
CA GLY A 61 8.84 40.62 14.97
C GLY A 61 7.43 40.88 15.51
N GLN A 62 6.40 40.18 15.00
CA GLN A 62 5.02 40.28 15.48
C GLN A 62 4.43 38.90 15.79
N SER A 63 3.34 38.89 16.57
CA SER A 63 2.63 37.67 16.95
C SER A 63 2.08 36.93 15.73
N ARG A 64 2.23 35.60 15.72
CA ARG A 64 1.63 34.73 14.71
C ARG A 64 0.11 34.78 14.85
N SER A 65 -0.61 35.25 13.83
CA SER A 65 -2.08 35.27 13.82
C SER A 65 -2.63 34.43 12.68
N PHE A 66 -3.75 33.76 12.91
CA PHE A 66 -4.45 33.05 11.85
C PHE A 66 -5.14 34.07 10.93
N ALA A 67 -4.77 34.08 9.66
CA ALA A 67 -5.27 35.02 8.65
C ALA A 67 -6.21 34.36 7.62
N GLY A 68 -6.50 33.07 7.77
CA GLY A 68 -7.43 32.34 6.91
C GLY A 68 -7.17 32.54 5.42
N MET A 69 -8.15 33.12 4.73
CA MET A 69 -8.12 33.40 3.28
C MET A 69 -7.65 34.82 2.94
N GLU A 70 -7.41 35.70 3.92
CA GLU A 70 -7.01 37.09 3.66
C GLU A 70 -5.73 37.19 2.81
N ASN A 71 -4.84 36.20 2.89
CA ASN A 71 -3.61 36.16 2.08
C ASN A 71 -3.86 35.95 0.58
N TYR A 72 -5.03 35.45 0.19
CA TYR A 72 -5.37 35.08 -1.20
C TYR A 72 -6.40 36.01 -1.85
N LEU A 73 -7.01 36.91 -1.08
CA LEU A 73 -8.08 37.81 -1.54
C LEU A 73 -7.53 39.14 -2.14
N ARG A 74 -6.24 39.20 -2.48
CA ARG A 74 -5.58 40.36 -3.08
C ARG A 74 -5.42 40.21 -4.59
#